data_AF-A0A0U1DTN4-F1
#
_entry.id   AF-A0A0U1DTN4-F1
#
_cell.length_a   1.000
_cell.length_b   1.000
_cell.length_c   1.000
_cell.angle_alpha   90.00
_cell.angle_beta   90.00
_cell.angle_gamma   90.00
#
_symmetry.space_group_name_H-M   'P 1'
#
loop_
_entity.id
_entity.type
_entity.pdbx_description
1 polymer ?
#
loop_
_entity_poly.entity_id
_entity_poly.type
_entity_poly.pdbx_seq_one_letter_code
_entity_poly.pdbx_strand_id
1 'polypeptide(L)'
;MAPVQAAQDTFFGARNAANAERDAEFKANAAAKEALLAEAEKIDTTDLDAARAALRTIGDKWDAIGKVPRERAADLERRLRAVEKKVRDAPAGGVDPEAKARADQFRSRAEQFERQAEKAEAAGRAKDAAEARASAEQWRQWADAAAAALGERN
;
A
#
# COMPACT_ATOMS: atom_id res chain seq x y z
N MET A 1 65.94 0.91 -21.32
CA MET A 1 64.76 1.68 -20.87
C MET A 1 63.55 0.76 -20.99
N ALA A 2 62.80 0.57 -19.89
CA ALA A 2 61.83 -0.50 -19.70
C ALA A 2 60.49 -0.29 -20.46
N PRO A 3 59.79 -1.37 -20.86
CA PRO A 3 58.53 -1.33 -21.59
C PRO A 3 57.35 -1.08 -20.65
N VAL A 4 56.99 0.18 -20.40
CA VAL A 4 55.86 0.53 -19.52
C VAL A 4 54.51 0.65 -20.25
N GLN A 5 54.51 0.63 -21.58
CA GLN A 5 53.32 0.94 -22.39
C GLN A 5 52.39 -0.26 -22.62
N ALA A 6 52.92 -1.47 -22.82
CA ALA A 6 52.11 -2.65 -23.13
C ALA A 6 51.29 -3.17 -21.93
N ALA A 7 51.84 -3.05 -20.71
CA ALA A 7 51.14 -3.47 -19.49
C ALA A 7 49.99 -2.51 -19.11
N GLN A 8 50.08 -1.23 -19.49
CA GLN A 8 49.02 -0.26 -19.25
C GLN A 8 47.82 -0.52 -20.16
N ASP A 9 48.03 -0.77 -21.45
CA ASP A 9 46.96 -0.96 -22.44
C ASP A 9 46.02 -2.13 -22.07
N THR A 10 46.58 -3.25 -21.61
CA THR A 10 45.79 -4.42 -21.15
C THR A 10 45.04 -4.13 -19.84
N PHE A 11 45.63 -3.36 -18.93
CA PHE A 11 44.99 -2.99 -17.66
C PHE A 11 43.83 -2.00 -17.87
N PHE A 12 43.97 -1.07 -18.83
CA PHE A 12 42.91 -0.16 -19.23
C PHE A 12 41.81 -0.89 -20.01
N GLY A 13 42.15 -1.79 -20.95
CA GLY A 13 41.17 -2.58 -21.71
C GLY A 13 40.32 -3.50 -20.84
N ALA A 14 40.95 -4.24 -19.91
CA ALA A 14 40.23 -5.10 -18.96
C ALA A 14 39.35 -4.31 -18.00
N ARG A 15 39.82 -3.13 -17.54
CA ARG A 15 39.02 -2.21 -16.71
C ARG A 15 37.84 -1.63 -17.48
N ASN A 16 38.01 -1.34 -18.76
CA ASN A 16 36.95 -0.80 -19.61
C ASN A 16 35.87 -1.83 -19.90
N ALA A 17 36.26 -3.08 -20.17
CA ALA A 17 35.33 -4.20 -20.34
C ALA A 17 34.54 -4.50 -19.05
N ALA A 18 35.21 -4.56 -17.90
CA ALA A 18 34.56 -4.75 -16.60
C ALA A 18 33.62 -3.59 -16.21
N ASN A 19 33.94 -2.37 -16.64
CA ASN A 19 33.04 -1.23 -16.50
C ASN A 19 31.83 -1.36 -17.43
N ALA A 20 32.02 -1.76 -18.69
CA ALA A 20 30.94 -1.91 -19.65
C ALA A 20 29.92 -3.00 -19.24
N GLU A 21 30.40 -4.10 -18.68
CA GLU A 21 29.55 -5.20 -18.18
C GLU A 21 28.71 -4.74 -16.97
N ARG A 22 29.32 -4.00 -16.04
CA ARG A 22 28.60 -3.34 -14.93
C ARG A 22 27.62 -2.28 -15.40
N ASP A 23 27.96 -1.52 -16.44
CA ASP A 23 27.09 -0.50 -17.01
C ASP A 23 25.84 -1.15 -17.63
N ALA A 24 26.00 -2.29 -18.29
CA ALA A 24 24.89 -3.08 -18.83
C ALA A 24 23.98 -3.61 -17.72
N GLU A 25 24.55 -4.12 -16.63
CA GLU A 25 23.80 -4.59 -15.46
C GLU A 25 23.04 -3.43 -14.79
N PHE A 26 23.68 -2.27 -14.62
CA PHE A 26 23.01 -1.08 -14.08
C PHE A 26 21.91 -0.56 -15.01
N LYS A 27 22.07 -0.65 -16.33
CA LYS A 27 21.00 -0.30 -17.28
C LYS A 27 19.80 -1.23 -17.17
N ALA A 28 20.02 -2.54 -16.97
CA ALA A 28 18.94 -3.49 -16.70
C ALA A 28 18.21 -3.14 -15.40
N ASN A 29 18.94 -2.81 -14.33
CA ASN A 29 18.37 -2.33 -13.07
C ASN A 29 17.57 -1.03 -13.26
N ALA A 30 18.06 -0.10 -14.08
CA ALA A 30 17.36 1.15 -14.38
C ALA A 30 16.02 0.88 -15.10
N ALA A 31 15.99 -0.04 -16.06
CA ALA A 31 14.76 -0.42 -16.75
C ALA A 31 13.75 -1.07 -15.78
N ALA A 32 14.20 -1.93 -14.86
CA ALA A 32 13.35 -2.51 -13.84
C ALA A 32 12.76 -1.45 -12.88
N LYS A 33 13.56 -0.47 -12.48
CA LYS A 33 13.09 0.68 -11.67
C LYS A 33 12.11 1.57 -12.42
N GLU A 34 12.32 1.77 -13.72
CA GLU A 34 11.42 2.53 -14.57
C GLU A 34 10.05 1.83 -14.71
N ALA A 35 10.04 0.50 -14.87
CA ALA A 35 8.81 -0.28 -14.88
C ALA A 35 8.07 -0.20 -13.53
N LEU A 36 8.80 -0.25 -12.40
CA LEU A 36 8.21 -0.02 -11.07
C LEU A 36 7.61 1.37 -10.92
N LEU A 37 8.27 2.41 -11.44
CA LEU A 37 7.72 3.76 -11.42
C LEU A 37 6.45 3.87 -12.25
N ALA A 38 6.40 3.24 -13.42
CA ALA A 38 5.19 3.22 -14.23
C ALA A 38 4.01 2.56 -13.51
N GLU A 39 4.27 1.55 -12.67
CA GLU A 39 3.27 0.98 -11.75
C GLU A 39 2.95 1.93 -10.59
N ALA A 40 3.95 2.62 -10.04
CA ALA A 40 3.78 3.59 -8.97
C ALA A 40 2.92 4.80 -9.40
N GLU A 41 3.09 5.27 -10.62
CA GLU A 41 2.35 6.40 -11.19
C GLU A 41 0.86 6.09 -11.41
N LYS A 42 0.51 4.80 -11.52
CA LYS A 42 -0.88 4.32 -11.61
C LYS A 42 -1.55 4.16 -10.24
N ILE A 43 -0.82 4.35 -9.13
CA ILE A 43 -1.41 4.23 -7.80
C ILE A 43 -2.56 5.23 -7.66
N ASP A 44 -3.72 4.67 -7.39
CA ASP A 44 -4.93 5.42 -7.11
C ASP A 44 -4.81 6.10 -5.75
N THR A 45 -4.93 7.43 -5.72
CA THR A 45 -4.79 8.22 -4.47
C THR A 45 -6.12 8.42 -3.75
N THR A 46 -7.20 7.81 -4.26
CA THR A 46 -8.53 7.84 -3.64
C THR A 46 -8.61 6.84 -2.48
N ASP A 47 -7.92 5.69 -2.58
CA ASP A 47 -7.73 4.76 -1.45
C ASP A 47 -6.32 4.88 -0.87
N LEU A 48 -6.17 5.70 0.17
CA LEU A 48 -4.85 5.97 0.76
C LEU A 48 -4.20 4.76 1.45
N ASP A 49 -4.98 3.82 1.95
CA ASP A 49 -4.44 2.63 2.62
C ASP A 49 -3.79 1.70 1.59
N ALA A 50 -4.52 1.40 0.50
CA ALA A 50 -3.99 0.68 -0.66
C ALA A 50 -2.83 1.44 -1.31
N ALA A 51 -2.92 2.76 -1.44
CA ALA A 51 -1.84 3.59 -2.00
C ALA A 51 -0.55 3.50 -1.16
N ARG A 52 -0.67 3.56 0.17
CA ARG A 52 0.46 3.41 1.10
C ARG A 52 1.05 1.99 1.06
N ALA A 53 0.20 0.97 1.01
CA ALA A 53 0.63 -0.42 0.90
C ALA A 53 1.36 -0.70 -0.43
N ALA A 54 0.83 -0.18 -1.54
CA ALA A 54 1.45 -0.26 -2.86
C ALA A 54 2.80 0.49 -2.87
N LEU A 55 2.85 1.71 -2.34
CA LEU A 55 4.08 2.50 -2.25
C LEU A 55 5.16 1.80 -1.42
N ARG A 56 4.79 1.14 -0.32
CA ARG A 56 5.71 0.33 0.50
C ARG A 56 6.28 -0.85 -0.28
N THR A 57 5.44 -1.54 -1.03
CA THR A 57 5.85 -2.66 -1.90
C THR A 57 6.80 -2.19 -3.00
N ILE A 58 6.54 -1.02 -3.59
CA ILE A 58 7.40 -0.43 -4.61
C ILE A 58 8.74 -0.04 -4.02
N GLY A 59 8.77 0.53 -2.81
CA GLY A 59 10.00 0.83 -2.08
C GLY A 59 10.86 -0.41 -1.81
N ASP A 60 10.23 -1.52 -1.42
CA ASP A 60 10.91 -2.80 -1.18
C ASP A 60 11.53 -3.35 -2.47
N LYS A 61 10.76 -3.39 -3.57
CA LYS A 61 11.27 -3.81 -4.88
C LYS A 61 12.35 -2.86 -5.41
N TRP A 62 12.26 -1.57 -5.12
CA TRP A 62 13.25 -0.56 -5.51
C TRP A 62 14.61 -0.78 -4.85
N ASP A 63 14.60 -1.16 -3.56
CA ASP A 63 15.80 -1.52 -2.82
C ASP A 63 16.37 -2.85 -3.34
N ALA A 64 15.51 -3.84 -3.59
CA ALA A 64 15.89 -5.15 -4.10
C ALA A 64 16.58 -5.12 -5.49
N ILE A 65 16.20 -4.18 -6.37
CA ILE A 65 16.85 -4.01 -7.68
C ILE A 65 18.30 -3.49 -7.54
N GLY A 66 18.62 -2.77 -6.46
CA GLY A 66 19.98 -2.28 -6.21
C GLY A 66 20.36 -1.04 -7.03
N LYS A 67 21.65 -0.93 -7.40
CA LYS A 67 22.22 0.30 -7.99
C LYS A 67 21.85 0.47 -9.46
N VAL A 68 21.66 1.73 -9.84
CA VAL A 68 21.41 2.19 -11.22
C VAL A 68 22.47 3.23 -11.64
N PRO A 69 22.61 3.54 -12.94
CA PRO A 69 23.59 4.50 -13.42
C PRO A 69 23.28 5.88 -12.86
N ARG A 70 24.31 6.63 -12.49
CA ARG A 70 24.17 7.94 -11.83
C ARG A 70 23.34 8.94 -12.64
N GLU A 71 23.38 8.84 -13.97
CA GLU A 71 22.59 9.68 -14.89
C GLU A 71 21.07 9.43 -14.76
N ARG A 72 20.66 8.17 -14.55
CA ARG A 72 19.25 7.78 -14.41
C ARG A 72 18.79 7.82 -12.96
N ALA A 73 19.71 7.58 -12.01
CA ALA A 73 19.42 7.57 -10.57
C ALA A 73 18.65 8.82 -10.14
N ALA A 74 19.17 10.01 -10.49
CA ALA A 74 18.56 11.28 -10.10
C ALA A 74 17.15 11.50 -10.69
N ASP A 75 16.90 11.03 -11.91
CA ASP A 75 15.59 11.13 -12.56
C ASP A 75 14.57 10.17 -11.94
N LEU A 76 14.97 8.89 -11.82
CA LEU A 76 14.21 7.81 -11.24
C LEU A 76 13.83 8.15 -9.78
N GLU A 77 14.78 8.62 -8.98
CA GLU A 77 14.52 9.07 -7.59
C GLU A 77 13.56 10.27 -7.54
N ARG A 78 13.67 11.23 -8.46
CA ARG A 78 12.73 12.36 -8.53
C ARG A 78 11.30 11.90 -8.78
N ARG A 79 11.10 10.98 -9.72
CA ARG A 79 9.78 10.42 -10.04
C ARG A 79 9.21 9.64 -8.86
N LEU A 80 10.03 8.82 -8.20
CA LEU A 80 9.62 8.08 -7.00
C LEU A 80 9.17 9.05 -5.89
N ARG A 81 9.97 10.10 -5.63
CA ARG A 81 9.64 11.14 -4.65
C ARG A 81 8.37 11.91 -5.02
N ALA A 82 8.11 12.13 -6.31
CA ALA A 82 6.88 12.79 -6.75
C ALA A 82 5.65 11.93 -6.45
N VAL A 83 5.71 10.62 -6.72
CA VAL A 83 4.62 9.68 -6.37
C VAL A 83 4.46 9.59 -4.85
N GLU A 84 5.55 9.44 -4.10
CA GLU A 84 5.56 9.41 -2.64
C GLU A 84 4.93 10.69 -2.05
N LYS A 85 5.30 11.86 -2.60
CA LYS A 85 4.69 13.14 -2.22
C LYS A 85 3.21 13.18 -2.58
N LYS A 86 2.80 12.70 -3.76
CA LYS A 86 1.39 12.68 -4.17
C LYS A 86 0.54 11.84 -3.21
N VAL A 87 1.01 10.65 -2.82
CA VAL A 87 0.32 9.79 -1.84
C VAL A 87 0.32 10.40 -0.43
N ARG A 88 1.38 11.12 -0.05
CA ARG A 88 1.49 11.79 1.26
C ARG A 88 0.64 13.06 1.37
N ASP A 89 0.59 13.84 0.30
CA ASP A 89 -0.06 15.16 0.20
C ASP A 89 -1.53 15.04 -0.20
N ALA A 90 -1.92 13.88 -0.76
CA ALA A 90 -3.31 13.56 -0.97
C ALA A 90 -4.07 13.74 0.36
N PRO A 91 -5.21 14.47 0.34
CA PRO A 91 -5.99 14.72 1.54
C PRO A 91 -6.30 13.38 2.18
N ALA A 92 -6.18 13.29 3.50
CA ALA A 92 -6.44 12.08 4.26
C ALA A 92 -7.93 11.69 4.17
N GLY A 93 -8.40 11.25 3.00
CA GLY A 93 -9.73 10.65 2.75
C GLY A 93 -9.72 9.15 3.05
N GLY A 94 -8.84 8.72 3.95
CA GLY A 94 -8.93 7.38 4.51
C GLY A 94 -10.12 7.35 5.45
N VAL A 95 -11.07 6.43 5.22
CA VAL A 95 -12.11 6.07 6.18
C VAL A 95 -11.48 6.01 7.56
N ASP A 96 -11.90 6.92 8.44
CA ASP A 96 -11.29 7.10 9.75
C ASP A 96 -11.28 5.74 10.48
N PRO A 97 -10.10 5.16 10.77
CA PRO A 97 -10.01 3.78 11.26
C PRO A 97 -10.74 3.61 12.59
N GLU A 98 -10.85 4.69 13.36
CA GLU A 98 -11.61 4.75 14.61
C GLU A 98 -13.12 4.67 14.35
N ALA A 99 -13.61 5.34 13.29
CA ALA A 99 -15.01 5.28 12.92
C ALA A 99 -15.37 3.95 12.22
N LYS A 100 -14.45 3.35 11.45
CA LYS A 100 -14.60 1.97 10.96
C LYS A 100 -14.64 0.97 12.12
N ALA A 101 -13.74 1.10 13.08
CA ALA A 101 -13.73 0.25 14.27
C ALA A 101 -15.01 0.40 15.11
N ARG A 102 -15.56 1.63 15.22
CA ARG A 102 -16.86 1.86 15.88
C ARG A 102 -18.01 1.19 15.13
N ALA A 103 -18.08 1.32 13.81
CA ALA A 103 -19.09 0.64 13.00
C ALA A 103 -19.04 -0.89 13.19
N ASP A 104 -17.83 -1.46 13.24
CA ASP A 104 -17.61 -2.89 13.46
C ASP A 104 -18.03 -3.33 14.88
N GLN A 105 -17.72 -2.52 15.90
CA GLN A 105 -18.17 -2.74 17.28
C GLN A 105 -19.71 -2.75 17.40
N PHE A 106 -20.40 -1.83 16.73
CA PHE A 106 -21.87 -1.79 16.73
C PHE A 106 -22.48 -3.00 16.00
N ARG A 107 -21.89 -3.42 14.89
CA ARG A 107 -22.31 -4.64 14.17
C ARG A 107 -22.13 -5.88 15.03
N SER A 108 -21.00 -6.02 15.72
CA SER A 108 -20.75 -7.15 16.63
C SER A 108 -21.76 -7.19 17.78
N ARG A 109 -22.17 -6.01 18.29
CA ARG A 109 -23.24 -5.89 19.31
C ARG A 109 -24.58 -6.38 18.77
N ALA A 110 -24.95 -5.97 17.55
CA ALA A 110 -26.19 -6.40 16.91
C ALA A 110 -26.22 -7.93 16.73
N GLU A 111 -25.14 -8.55 16.25
CA GLU A 111 -25.04 -10.01 16.12
C GLU A 111 -25.18 -10.75 17.46
N GLN A 112 -24.69 -10.18 18.57
CA GLN A 112 -24.92 -10.76 19.89
C GLN A 112 -26.39 -10.75 20.30
N PHE A 113 -27.12 -9.68 19.98
CA PHE A 113 -28.55 -9.59 20.23
C PHE A 113 -29.36 -10.52 19.30
N GLU A 114 -28.97 -10.66 18.03
CA GLU A 114 -29.58 -11.64 17.10
C GLU A 114 -29.40 -13.07 17.63
N ARG A 115 -28.20 -13.42 18.11
CA ARG A 115 -27.94 -14.74 18.73
C ARG A 115 -28.70 -14.95 20.04
N GLN A 116 -28.92 -13.90 20.84
CA GLN A 116 -29.78 -13.98 22.02
C GLN A 116 -31.24 -14.23 21.62
N ALA A 117 -31.71 -13.58 20.56
CA ALA A 117 -33.06 -13.78 20.06
C ALA A 117 -33.29 -15.21 19.56
N GLU A 118 -32.37 -15.75 18.77
CA GLU A 118 -32.45 -17.16 18.31
C GLU A 118 -32.48 -18.14 19.48
N LYS A 119 -31.63 -17.93 20.50
CA LYS A 119 -31.63 -18.77 21.71
C LYS A 119 -32.93 -18.65 22.50
N ALA A 120 -33.48 -17.45 22.62
CA ALA A 120 -34.76 -17.22 23.30
C ALA A 120 -35.92 -17.87 22.55
N GLU A 121 -35.93 -17.81 21.22
CA GLU A 121 -36.96 -18.43 20.38
C GLU A 121 -36.87 -19.96 20.44
N ALA A 122 -35.66 -20.53 20.35
CA ALA A 122 -35.43 -21.96 20.54
C ALA A 122 -35.85 -22.46 21.93
N ALA A 123 -35.79 -21.59 22.95
CA ALA A 123 -36.26 -21.86 24.31
C ALA A 123 -37.77 -21.61 24.50
N GLY A 124 -38.51 -21.25 23.45
CA GLY A 124 -39.94 -20.95 23.51
C GLY A 124 -40.29 -19.61 24.17
N ARG A 125 -39.30 -18.74 24.42
CA ARG A 125 -39.47 -17.41 25.01
C ARG A 125 -39.70 -16.36 23.93
N ALA A 126 -40.87 -16.41 23.31
CA ALA A 126 -41.23 -15.55 22.17
C ALA A 126 -41.15 -14.04 22.50
N LYS A 127 -41.45 -13.64 23.74
CA LYS A 127 -41.35 -12.24 24.18
C LYS A 127 -39.90 -11.76 24.24
N ASP A 128 -39.04 -12.51 24.92
CA ASP A 128 -37.60 -12.21 25.02
C ASP A 128 -36.91 -12.22 23.64
N ALA A 129 -37.33 -13.11 22.73
CA ALA A 129 -36.82 -13.16 21.36
C ALA A 129 -37.19 -11.90 20.56
N ALA A 130 -38.44 -11.42 20.69
CA ALA A 130 -38.88 -10.19 20.03
C ALA A 130 -38.13 -8.96 20.55
N GLU A 131 -37.90 -8.89 21.87
CA GLU A 131 -37.19 -7.78 22.53
C GLU A 131 -35.69 -7.74 22.14
N ALA A 132 -35.05 -8.91 22.05
CA ALA A 132 -33.68 -9.03 21.58
C ALA A 132 -33.54 -8.69 20.08
N ARG A 133 -34.51 -9.07 19.23
CA ARG A 133 -34.54 -8.65 17.80
C ARG A 133 -34.68 -7.15 17.64
N ALA A 134 -35.60 -6.53 18.39
CA ALA A 134 -35.78 -5.08 18.37
C ALA A 134 -34.50 -4.35 18.80
N SER A 135 -33.83 -4.86 19.83
CA SER A 135 -32.53 -4.35 20.26
C SER A 135 -31.47 -4.51 19.16
N ALA A 136 -31.37 -5.68 18.54
CA ALA A 136 -30.43 -5.93 17.44
C ALA A 136 -30.64 -4.97 16.27
N GLU A 137 -31.89 -4.72 15.88
CA GLU A 137 -32.24 -3.82 14.80
C GLU A 137 -31.85 -2.37 15.12
N GLN A 138 -32.07 -1.93 16.36
CA GLN A 138 -31.65 -0.60 16.83
C GLN A 138 -30.11 -0.44 16.79
N TRP A 139 -29.36 -1.46 17.23
CA TRP A 139 -27.89 -1.46 17.11
C TRP A 139 -27.41 -1.53 15.66
N ARG A 140 -28.14 -2.24 14.78
CA ARG A 140 -27.84 -2.33 13.35
C ARG A 140 -28.05 -0.98 12.65
N GLN A 141 -29.11 -0.25 13.00
CA GLN A 141 -29.34 1.11 12.48
C GLN A 141 -28.24 2.08 12.92
N TRP A 142 -27.74 1.99 14.16
CA TRP A 142 -26.60 2.78 14.60
C TRP A 142 -25.29 2.40 13.89
N ALA A 143 -25.08 1.12 13.61
CA ALA A 143 -23.93 0.65 12.83
C ALA A 143 -23.98 1.18 11.38
N ASP A 144 -25.16 1.16 10.76
CA ASP A 144 -25.40 1.66 9.41
C ASP A 144 -25.22 3.17 9.34
N ALA A 145 -25.78 3.93 10.30
CA ALA A 145 -25.58 5.37 10.39
C ALA A 145 -24.11 5.74 10.62
N ALA A 146 -23.38 4.97 11.45
CA ALA A 146 -21.95 5.16 11.63
C ALA A 146 -21.16 4.86 10.35
N ALA A 147 -21.57 3.85 9.56
CA ALA A 147 -20.97 3.52 8.28
C ALA A 147 -21.32 4.56 7.19
N ALA A 148 -22.53 5.11 7.17
CA ALA A 148 -22.94 6.17 6.27
C ALA A 148 -22.15 7.46 6.54
N ALA A 149 -21.92 7.79 7.82
CA ALA A 149 -21.07 8.92 8.22
C ALA A 149 -19.59 8.77 7.81
N LEU A 150 -19.13 7.54 7.51
CA LEU A 150 -17.82 7.31 6.88
C LEU A 150 -17.81 7.68 5.40
N GLY A 151 -18.93 7.51 4.69
CA GLY A 151 -19.05 7.82 3.27
C GLY A 151 -19.34 9.30 2.98
N GLU A 152 -20.00 10.01 3.89
CA GLU A 152 -20.38 11.42 3.70
C GLU A 152 -19.23 12.41 3.95
N ARG A 153 -18.18 11.99 4.67
CA ARG A 153 -17.03 12.85 5.03
C ARG A 153 -15.85 12.76 4.06
N ASN A 154 -16.04 12.13 2.89
CA ASN A 154 -15.03 11.95 1.85
C ASN A 154 -15.21 12.93 0.69
#